data_AF-A0A6A3EZS4-F1
#
_entry.id   AF-A0A6A3EZS4-F1
#
_cell.length_a   1.000
_cell.length_b   1.000
_cell.length_c   1.000
_cell.angle_alpha   90.00
_cell.angle_beta   90.00
_cell.angle_gamma   90.00
#
_symmetry.space_group_name_H-M   'P 1'
#
loop_
_entity.id
_entity.type
_entity.pdbx_description
1 polymer ?
#
loop_
_entity_poly.entity_id
_entity_poly.type
_entity_poly.pdbx_seq_one_letter_code
_entity_poly.pdbx_strand_id
1 'polypeptide(L)'
;MSGNGESDSSLSDLLTFDSTASIRLGQDDPPLQPPRQDRVVLQLTEASDEGDESCEEVDEPEQRSRFNPSIDKSLLAEVLATHPFAVERKAVIGVWKGIASRLNTSLKTNFSFRAGRDRISLLLRKYVVRKKRNEAASGTSEVHTDLDDVLEQLQQLKNAAAAELESKKKNADSKSEAIETAGQKLMQAAEERYDGWI
;
A
#
# COMPACT_ATOMS: atom_id res chain seq x y z
N MET A 1 22.83 20.16 -52.30
CA MET A 1 21.57 19.60 -52.84
C MET A 1 21.72 18.10 -52.86
N SER A 2 20.96 17.39 -52.02
CA SER A 2 20.55 16.00 -52.16
C SER A 2 19.57 15.72 -51.03
N GLY A 3 18.29 15.66 -51.38
CA GLY A 3 17.21 15.27 -50.48
C GLY A 3 17.00 13.76 -50.57
N ASN A 4 16.70 13.16 -49.43
CA ASN A 4 16.06 11.86 -49.25
C ASN A 4 15.09 12.10 -48.08
N GLY A 5 13.80 11.83 -48.13
CA GLY A 5 13.12 10.76 -48.84
C GLY A 5 12.13 10.22 -47.82
N GLU A 6 10.99 10.87 -47.73
CA GLU A 6 9.80 10.43 -47.01
C GLU A 6 9.43 8.99 -47.42
N SER A 7 9.06 8.17 -46.44
CA SER A 7 8.40 6.89 -46.69
C SER A 7 7.34 6.71 -45.61
N ASP A 8 6.16 7.16 -46.00
CA ASP A 8 4.87 6.81 -45.44
C ASP A 8 4.66 5.30 -45.62
N SER A 9 4.24 4.61 -44.57
CA SER A 9 3.81 3.22 -44.66
C SER A 9 2.53 3.10 -43.86
N SER A 10 1.47 3.57 -44.50
CA SER A 10 0.09 3.20 -44.27
C SER A 10 -0.03 1.67 -44.20
N LEU A 11 -0.49 1.17 -43.04
CA LEU A 11 -0.93 -0.20 -42.86
C LEU A 11 -2.36 -0.15 -42.32
N SER A 12 -3.26 -0.05 -43.28
CA SER A 12 -4.67 -0.41 -43.17
C SER A 12 -4.81 -1.91 -42.93
N ASP A 13 -5.30 -2.31 -41.76
CA ASP A 13 -6.02 -3.57 -41.53
C ASP A 13 -6.88 -3.37 -40.26
N LEU A 14 -8.15 -3.01 -40.40
CA LEU A 14 -9.28 -3.93 -40.55
C LEU A 14 -9.53 -4.76 -39.30
N LEU A 15 -10.22 -4.17 -38.30
CA LEU A 15 -11.09 -4.90 -37.38
C LEU A 15 -12.30 -4.05 -37.01
N THR A 16 -13.20 -3.88 -37.99
CA THR A 16 -14.61 -3.62 -37.71
C THR A 16 -15.23 -4.96 -37.30
N PHE A 17 -15.55 -5.13 -36.02
CA PHE A 17 -16.45 -6.20 -35.60
C PHE A 17 -17.78 -5.56 -35.21
N ASP A 18 -18.65 -5.45 -36.20
CA ASP A 18 -20.09 -5.41 -36.01
C ASP A 18 -20.50 -6.83 -35.54
N SER A 19 -21.03 -6.92 -34.32
CA SER A 19 -21.84 -8.06 -33.91
C SER A 19 -23.14 -7.53 -33.35
N THR A 20 -23.99 -7.15 -34.29
CA THR A 20 -25.44 -7.15 -34.14
C THR A 20 -25.91 -8.59 -33.88
N ALA A 21 -26.40 -8.87 -32.67
CA ALA A 21 -27.29 -10.00 -32.42
C ALA A 21 -28.46 -9.52 -31.55
N SER A 22 -29.61 -9.42 -32.20
CA SER A 22 -30.90 -9.11 -31.60
C SER A 22 -31.35 -10.23 -30.66
N ILE A 23 -31.81 -9.87 -29.45
CA ILE A 23 -32.75 -10.69 -28.69
C ILE A 23 -34.05 -9.89 -28.56
N ARG A 24 -35.11 -10.41 -29.21
CA ARG A 24 -36.51 -9.97 -29.13
C ARG A 24 -36.98 -10.06 -27.67
N LEU A 25 -37.41 -8.97 -27.05
CA LEU A 25 -38.75 -8.35 -27.06
C LEU A 25 -39.88 -9.26 -26.54
N GLY A 26 -40.45 -8.85 -25.40
CA GLY A 26 -41.70 -9.34 -24.80
C GLY A 26 -41.44 -10.15 -23.52
N GLN A 27 -41.88 -9.79 -22.31
CA GLN A 27 -43.07 -9.04 -21.93
C GLN A 27 -42.94 -8.46 -20.51
N ASP A 28 -43.49 -7.25 -20.36
CA ASP A 28 -44.20 -6.68 -19.20
C ASP A 28 -43.53 -6.62 -17.82
N ASP A 29 -42.91 -5.45 -17.57
CA ASP A 29 -42.96 -4.71 -16.29
C ASP A 29 -44.37 -4.08 -16.13
N PRO A 30 -44.84 -3.49 -15.00
CA PRO A 30 -44.33 -3.40 -13.61
C PRO A 30 -45.53 -3.48 -12.57
N PRO A 31 -45.50 -2.94 -11.33
CA PRO A 31 -44.52 -3.02 -10.24
C PRO A 31 -45.12 -3.17 -8.81
N LEU A 32 -44.20 -3.17 -7.84
CA LEU A 32 -44.28 -2.67 -6.45
C LEU A 32 -44.83 -3.56 -5.32
N GLN A 33 -44.01 -3.51 -4.24
CA GLN A 33 -44.26 -3.71 -2.80
C GLN A 33 -44.05 -5.13 -2.25
N PRO A 34 -43.15 -5.31 -1.27
CA PRO A 34 -43.27 -6.39 -0.31
C PRO A 34 -44.19 -5.94 0.84
N PRO A 35 -45.38 -6.55 1.05
CA PRO A 35 -46.10 -6.36 2.28
C PRO A 35 -45.52 -7.31 3.34
N ARG A 36 -45.04 -6.67 4.41
CA ARG A 36 -45.32 -7.00 5.82
C ARG A 36 -45.56 -8.49 6.12
N GLN A 37 -44.59 -9.11 6.78
CA GLN A 37 -44.84 -10.34 7.51
C GLN A 37 -45.77 -10.05 8.68
N ASP A 38 -46.97 -10.61 8.60
CA ASP A 38 -48.00 -10.54 9.60
C ASP A 38 -47.55 -11.22 10.90
N ARG A 39 -47.66 -10.43 11.96
CA ARG A 39 -47.76 -10.88 13.33
C ARG A 39 -49.07 -11.64 13.52
N VAL A 40 -49.00 -12.93 13.84
CA VAL A 40 -50.04 -13.66 14.58
C VAL A 40 -49.38 -14.77 15.39
N VAL A 41 -49.20 -14.54 16.70
CA VAL A 41 -50.01 -15.06 17.82
C VAL A 41 -49.47 -16.38 18.37
N LEU A 42 -48.80 -16.23 19.52
CA LEU A 42 -48.86 -17.04 20.74
C LEU A 42 -49.49 -18.43 20.60
N GLN A 43 -48.66 -19.46 20.78
CA GLN A 43 -49.08 -20.68 21.44
C GLN A 43 -48.12 -20.94 22.61
N LEU A 44 -48.62 -20.66 23.82
CA LEU A 44 -48.04 -21.18 25.05
C LEU A 44 -48.24 -22.69 25.08
N THR A 45 -47.17 -23.44 25.34
CA THR A 45 -47.24 -24.77 25.94
C THR A 45 -46.13 -24.88 26.98
N GLU A 46 -46.55 -25.02 28.23
CA GLU A 46 -45.72 -25.22 29.42
C GLU A 46 -44.89 -26.50 29.32
N ALA A 47 -43.61 -26.41 29.68
CA ALA A 47 -42.85 -27.53 30.24
C ALA A 47 -41.61 -26.99 31.00
N SER A 48 -41.70 -27.08 32.33
CA SER A 48 -40.63 -27.26 33.32
C SER A 48 -39.27 -26.57 33.13
N ASP A 49 -39.07 -25.54 33.94
CA ASP A 49 -37.85 -24.73 34.13
C ASP A 49 -37.03 -25.28 35.30
N GLU A 50 -35.99 -26.07 35.03
CA GLU A 50 -34.88 -26.33 35.97
C GLU A 50 -33.61 -26.69 35.16
N GLY A 51 -32.91 -25.69 34.63
CA GLY A 51 -31.70 -25.93 33.84
C GLY A 51 -30.89 -24.66 33.61
N ASP A 52 -29.87 -24.49 34.44
CA ASP A 52 -28.77 -23.53 34.30
C ASP A 52 -28.15 -23.64 32.89
N GLU A 53 -28.57 -22.77 31.98
CA GLU A 53 -27.94 -22.58 30.68
C GLU A 53 -27.28 -21.19 30.67
N SER A 54 -26.10 -21.14 31.29
CA SER A 54 -25.10 -20.10 31.09
C SER A 54 -24.95 -19.83 29.59
N CYS A 55 -25.58 -18.76 29.12
CA CYS A 55 -25.43 -18.28 27.76
C CYS A 55 -23.96 -17.95 27.53
N GLU A 56 -23.26 -18.76 26.73
CA GLU A 56 -21.93 -18.40 26.24
C GLU A 56 -22.06 -17.08 25.47
N GLU A 57 -21.48 -16.02 26.02
CA GLU A 57 -21.37 -14.70 25.41
C GLU A 57 -20.59 -14.84 24.10
N VAL A 58 -21.32 -14.95 22.99
CA VAL A 58 -20.73 -14.98 21.66
C VAL A 58 -20.15 -13.59 21.40
N ASP A 59 -18.84 -13.44 21.53
CA ASP A 59 -18.09 -12.23 21.15
C ASP A 59 -18.56 -11.77 19.77
N GLU A 60 -19.23 -10.61 19.71
CA GLU A 60 -19.70 -10.03 18.45
C GLU A 60 -18.49 -9.84 17.51
N PRO A 61 -18.64 -10.16 16.20
CA PRO A 61 -17.55 -10.02 15.26
C PRO A 61 -17.16 -8.55 15.13
N GLU A 62 -16.07 -8.17 15.78
CA GLU A 62 -15.61 -6.79 15.89
C GLU A 62 -15.50 -6.16 14.50
N GLN A 63 -16.43 -5.23 14.21
CA GLN A 63 -16.56 -4.69 12.87
C GLN A 63 -15.33 -3.85 12.51
N ARG A 64 -14.59 -4.31 11.49
CA ARG A 64 -13.37 -3.63 11.03
C ARG A 64 -13.65 -2.17 10.69
N SER A 65 -12.84 -1.28 11.26
CA SER A 65 -12.98 0.15 11.03
C SER A 65 -12.62 0.53 9.59
N ARG A 66 -13.22 1.63 9.10
CA ARG A 66 -12.96 2.17 7.74
C ARG A 66 -12.16 3.46 7.82
N PHE A 67 -11.22 3.64 6.89
CA PHE A 67 -10.45 4.88 6.78
C PHE A 67 -11.31 6.03 6.26
N ASN A 68 -11.10 7.21 6.84
CA ASN A 68 -11.67 8.48 6.42
C ASN A 68 -10.60 9.58 6.57
N PRO A 69 -10.82 10.81 6.05
CA PRO A 69 -9.81 11.87 6.10
C PRO A 69 -9.35 12.26 7.52
N SER A 70 -10.21 12.15 8.53
CA SER A 70 -9.83 12.42 9.92
C SER A 70 -8.90 11.34 10.47
N ILE A 71 -9.21 10.07 10.19
CA ILE A 71 -8.37 8.93 10.57
C ILE A 71 -7.04 8.97 9.81
N ASP A 72 -7.06 9.37 8.52
CA ASP A 72 -5.85 9.53 7.72
C ASP A 72 -4.93 10.59 8.33
N LYS A 73 -5.46 11.73 8.78
CA LYS A 73 -4.69 12.76 9.50
C LYS A 73 -3.98 12.19 10.73
N SER A 74 -4.71 11.49 11.59
CA SER A 74 -4.14 10.86 12.79
C SER A 74 -3.11 9.77 12.45
N LEU A 75 -3.37 8.94 11.44
CA LEU A 75 -2.44 7.92 10.97
C LEU A 75 -1.15 8.54 10.42
N LEU A 76 -1.26 9.62 9.64
CA LEU A 76 -0.10 10.32 9.10
C LEU A 76 0.76 10.95 10.22
N ALA A 77 0.12 11.53 11.23
CA ALA A 77 0.81 12.10 12.39
C ALA A 77 1.59 11.03 13.18
N GLU A 78 0.98 9.87 13.45
CA GLU A 78 1.64 8.73 14.10
C GLU A 78 2.83 8.22 13.29
N VAL A 79 2.67 8.09 11.97
CA VAL A 79 3.73 7.61 11.08
C VAL A 79 4.89 8.61 11.00
N LEU A 80 4.59 9.91 10.95
CA LEU A 80 5.61 10.95 11.05
C LEU A 80 6.38 10.87 12.37
N ALA A 81 5.69 10.72 13.50
CA ALA A 81 6.35 10.65 14.82
C ALA A 81 7.22 9.40 15.00
N THR A 82 6.87 8.27 14.38
CA THR A 82 7.58 7.00 14.58
C THR A 82 8.66 6.72 13.53
N HIS A 83 8.66 7.43 12.40
CA HIS A 83 9.60 7.26 11.28
C HIS A 83 9.86 5.79 10.86
N PRO A 84 8.82 5.02 10.48
CA PRO A 84 8.95 3.58 10.24
C PRO A 84 9.84 3.18 9.06
N PHE A 85 10.23 4.13 8.20
CA PHE A 85 11.03 3.87 7.00
C PHE A 85 12.53 3.69 7.30
N ALA A 86 13.04 4.29 8.37
CA ALA A 86 14.45 4.22 8.75
C ALA A 86 14.81 2.96 9.57
N VAL A 87 13.80 2.18 9.94
CA VAL A 87 13.92 1.05 10.86
C VAL A 87 14.47 -0.17 10.13
N GLU A 88 15.32 -0.95 10.81
CA GLU A 88 15.84 -2.21 10.28
C GLU A 88 14.73 -3.18 9.88
N ARG A 89 14.94 -3.94 8.80
CA ARG A 89 13.95 -4.86 8.20
C ARG A 89 13.27 -5.77 9.23
N LYS A 90 14.00 -6.25 10.24
CA LYS A 90 13.47 -7.15 11.28
C LYS A 90 12.50 -6.46 12.24
N ALA A 91 12.66 -5.17 12.49
CA ALA A 91 11.86 -4.40 13.43
C ALA A 91 10.66 -3.68 12.79
N VAL A 92 10.63 -3.54 11.46
CA VAL A 92 9.54 -2.86 10.72
C VAL A 92 8.14 -3.37 11.12
N ILE A 93 7.95 -4.68 11.24
CA ILE A 93 6.65 -5.25 11.63
C ILE A 93 6.22 -4.79 13.03
N GLY A 94 7.15 -4.79 13.98
CA GLY A 94 6.89 -4.33 15.35
C GLY A 94 6.50 -2.87 15.40
N VAL A 95 7.18 -2.02 14.63
CA VAL A 95 6.87 -0.58 14.56
C VAL A 95 5.48 -0.34 13.99
N TRP A 96 5.11 -1.01 12.89
CA TRP A 96 3.75 -0.89 12.33
C TRP A 96 2.68 -1.43 13.28
N LYS A 97 2.94 -2.50 14.03
CA LYS A 97 2.04 -2.97 15.10
C LYS A 97 1.86 -1.91 16.19
N GLY A 98 2.94 -1.26 16.61
CA GLY A 98 2.90 -0.16 17.58
C GLY A 98 2.08 1.04 17.10
N ILE A 99 2.28 1.46 15.85
CA ILE A 99 1.49 2.54 15.21
C ILE A 99 0.00 2.18 15.21
N ALA A 100 -0.36 0.98 14.76
CA ALA A 100 -1.75 0.55 14.72
C ALA A 100 -2.38 0.46 16.12
N SER A 101 -1.63 -0.04 17.11
CA SER A 101 -2.07 -0.10 18.49
C SER A 101 -2.39 1.29 19.04
N ARG A 102 -1.49 2.27 18.90
CA ARG A 102 -1.72 3.63 19.38
C ARG A 102 -2.89 4.31 18.65
N LEU A 103 -2.98 4.14 17.33
CA LEU A 103 -4.08 4.68 16.54
C LEU A 103 -5.43 4.11 17.01
N ASN A 104 -5.50 2.78 17.19
CA ASN A 104 -6.70 2.09 17.64
C ASN A 104 -7.11 2.51 19.06
N THR A 105 -6.15 2.64 19.98
CA THR A 105 -6.41 3.12 21.33
C THR A 105 -6.90 4.56 21.33
N SER A 106 -6.25 5.45 20.55
CA SER A 106 -6.60 6.87 20.52
C SER A 106 -7.97 7.15 19.89
N LEU A 107 -8.34 6.40 18.84
CA LEU A 107 -9.55 6.64 18.06
C LEU A 107 -10.69 5.68 18.39
N LYS A 108 -10.47 4.72 19.30
CA LYS A 108 -11.41 3.62 19.59
C LYS A 108 -11.82 2.88 18.30
N THR A 109 -10.84 2.56 17.48
CA THR A 109 -11.01 1.87 16.18
C THR A 109 -10.34 0.50 16.20
N ASN A 110 -10.67 -0.34 15.21
CA ASN A 110 -10.02 -1.62 14.98
C ASN A 110 -9.40 -1.69 13.57
N PHE A 111 -8.15 -1.26 13.46
CA PHE A 111 -7.32 -1.44 12.26
C PHE A 111 -6.20 -2.44 12.49
N SER A 112 -5.96 -3.30 11.51
CA SER A 112 -4.73 -4.09 11.47
C SER A 112 -3.54 -3.23 11.05
N PHE A 113 -2.33 -3.58 11.51
CA PHE A 113 -1.10 -2.90 11.09
C PHE A 113 -0.87 -2.94 9.57
N ARG A 114 -1.32 -4.02 8.90
CA ARG A 114 -1.27 -4.15 7.45
C ARG A 114 -2.14 -3.09 6.79
N ALA A 115 -3.38 -2.93 7.26
CA ALA A 115 -4.31 -1.92 6.74
C ALA A 115 -3.75 -0.50 6.88
N GLY A 116 -3.14 -0.15 8.02
CA GLY A 116 -2.49 1.15 8.21
C GLY A 116 -1.31 1.38 7.24
N ARG A 117 -0.42 0.40 7.12
CA ARG A 117 0.72 0.47 6.18
C ARG A 117 0.28 0.60 4.72
N ASP A 118 -0.72 -0.18 4.33
CA ASP A 118 -1.24 -0.17 2.97
C ASP A 118 -1.97 1.14 2.67
N ARG A 119 -2.66 1.72 3.66
CA ARG A 119 -3.28 3.05 3.57
C ARG A 119 -2.23 4.14 3.35
N ILE A 120 -1.15 4.16 4.13
CA ILE A 120 -0.04 5.12 3.92
C ILE A 120 0.56 4.96 2.52
N SER A 121 0.78 3.72 2.07
CA SER A 121 1.30 3.44 0.74
C SER A 121 0.38 3.92 -0.38
N LEU A 122 -0.94 3.88 -0.17
CA LEU A 122 -1.92 4.45 -1.08
C LEU A 122 -1.88 5.99 -1.07
N LEU A 123 -1.85 6.62 0.10
CA LEU A 123 -1.83 8.08 0.23
C LEU A 123 -0.60 8.69 -0.44
N LEU A 124 0.59 8.13 -0.21
CA LEU A 124 1.83 8.57 -0.85
C LEU A 124 1.78 8.43 -2.39
N ARG A 125 1.26 7.31 -2.91
CA ARG A 125 1.10 7.15 -4.37
C ARG A 125 0.16 8.19 -4.96
N LYS A 126 -0.98 8.44 -4.30
CA LYS A 126 -1.95 9.46 -4.75
C LYS A 126 -1.35 10.87 -4.71
N TYR A 127 -0.54 11.17 -3.70
CA TYR A 127 0.19 12.44 -3.61
C TYR A 127 1.16 12.62 -4.77
N VAL A 128 2.04 11.65 -5.03
CA VAL A 128 3.02 11.73 -6.13
C VAL A 128 2.35 11.94 -7.49
N VAL A 129 1.27 11.21 -7.77
CA VAL A 129 0.51 11.38 -9.03
C VAL A 129 -0.11 12.77 -9.12
N ARG A 130 -0.69 13.26 -8.02
CA ARG A 130 -1.32 14.59 -7.98
C ARG A 130 -0.29 15.70 -8.14
N LYS A 131 0.83 15.63 -7.41
CA LYS A 131 1.94 16.57 -7.49
C LYS A 131 2.45 16.69 -8.92
N LYS A 132 2.76 15.56 -9.56
CA LYS A 132 3.21 15.54 -10.96
C LYS A 132 2.18 16.13 -11.93
N ARG A 133 0.89 15.83 -11.73
CA ARG A 133 -0.19 16.40 -12.55
C ARG A 133 -0.28 17.92 -12.36
N ASN A 134 -0.10 18.39 -11.14
CA ASN A 134 -0.14 19.81 -10.83
C ASN A 134 1.07 20.56 -11.41
N GLU A 135 2.28 20.01 -11.26
CA GLU A 135 3.49 20.54 -11.89
C GLU A 135 3.34 20.66 -13.43
N ALA A 136 2.70 19.68 -14.06
CA ALA A 136 2.42 19.71 -15.50
C ALA A 136 1.31 20.71 -15.90
N ALA A 137 0.44 21.07 -14.95
CA ALA A 137 -0.66 22.03 -15.15
C ALA A 137 -0.29 23.45 -14.68
N SER A 138 0.99 23.70 -14.34
CA SER A 138 1.49 24.97 -13.80
C SER A 138 1.03 26.16 -14.65
N GLY A 139 0.06 26.90 -14.11
CA GLY A 139 -0.70 27.92 -14.84
C GLY A 139 -2.11 28.13 -14.27
N THR A 140 -2.64 27.16 -13.53
CA THR A 140 -3.88 27.29 -12.74
C THR A 140 -3.58 27.25 -11.23
N SER A 141 -4.39 27.96 -10.43
CA SER A 141 -4.27 27.99 -8.97
C SER A 141 -4.38 26.58 -8.39
N GLU A 142 -3.29 26.04 -7.85
CA GLU A 142 -3.27 24.76 -7.16
C GLU A 142 -4.08 24.85 -5.85
N VAL A 143 -4.84 23.79 -5.56
CA VAL A 143 -5.40 23.57 -4.22
C VAL A 143 -4.40 22.72 -3.44
N HIS A 144 -3.41 23.38 -2.86
CA HIS A 144 -2.51 22.78 -1.89
C HIS A 144 -3.26 22.62 -0.57
N THR A 145 -3.19 21.44 0.04
CA THR A 145 -3.83 21.17 1.33
C THR A 145 -2.77 20.99 2.42
N ASP A 146 -3.08 21.28 3.68
CA ASP A 146 -2.14 21.06 4.81
C ASP A 146 -1.65 19.61 4.93
N LEU A 147 -2.42 18.66 4.38
CA LEU A 147 -2.02 17.25 4.31
C LEU A 147 -0.92 16.98 3.28
N ASP A 148 -0.81 17.81 2.26
CA ASP A 148 0.19 17.65 1.20
C ASP A 148 1.61 17.93 1.72
N ASP A 149 1.77 18.88 2.66
CA ASP A 149 3.06 19.11 3.34
C ASP A 149 3.52 17.89 4.14
N VAL A 150 2.61 17.29 4.90
CA VAL A 150 2.85 16.07 5.68
C VAL A 150 3.22 14.90 4.76
N LEU A 151 2.52 14.76 3.63
CA LEU A 151 2.79 13.73 2.64
C LEU A 151 4.13 13.95 1.92
N GLU A 152 4.49 15.21 1.65
CA GLU A 152 5.80 15.58 1.12
C GLU A 152 6.93 15.17 2.07
N GLN A 153 6.81 15.55 3.34
CA GLN A 153 7.79 15.20 4.37
C GLN A 153 7.95 13.68 4.51
N LEU A 154 6.84 12.94 4.54
CA LEU A 154 6.87 11.47 4.57
C LEU A 154 7.55 10.86 3.33
N GLN A 155 7.30 11.45 2.15
CA GLN A 155 7.91 11.01 0.91
C GLN A 155 9.43 11.25 0.91
N GLN A 156 9.88 12.41 1.43
CA GLN A 156 11.30 12.72 1.60
C GLN A 156 11.97 11.75 2.59
N LEU A 157 11.35 11.51 3.75
CA LEU A 157 11.86 10.55 4.74
C LEU A 157 12.01 9.14 4.16
N LYS A 158 11.02 8.69 3.39
CA LYS A 158 11.06 7.39 2.70
C LYS A 158 12.22 7.33 1.70
N ASN A 159 12.43 8.39 0.92
CA ASN A 159 13.51 8.45 -0.06
C ASN A 159 14.89 8.50 0.61
N ALA A 160 15.03 9.28 1.69
CA ALA A 160 16.26 9.36 2.48
C ALA A 160 16.63 7.99 3.08
N ALA A 161 15.67 7.28 3.66
CA ALA A 161 15.90 5.94 4.20
C ALA A 161 16.32 4.93 3.11
N ALA A 162 15.74 5.01 1.91
CA ALA A 162 16.16 4.19 0.78
C ALA A 162 17.59 4.52 0.33
N ALA A 163 17.94 5.80 0.24
CA ALA A 163 19.28 6.25 -0.13
C ALA A 163 20.33 5.80 0.89
N GLU A 164 20.03 5.89 2.19
CA GLU A 164 20.92 5.38 3.24
C GLU A 164 21.16 3.87 3.15
N LEU A 165 20.12 3.09 2.83
CA LEU A 165 20.24 1.65 2.68
C LEU A 165 21.16 1.31 1.50
N GLU A 166 20.99 2.01 0.38
CA GLU A 166 21.85 1.84 -0.79
C GLU A 166 23.30 2.26 -0.51
N SER A 167 23.54 3.35 0.22
CA SER A 167 24.91 3.74 0.60
C SER A 167 25.56 2.73 1.55
N LYS A 168 24.79 2.19 2.52
CA LYS A 168 25.27 1.16 3.45
C LYS A 168 25.65 -0.12 2.70
N LYS A 169 24.87 -0.51 1.70
CA LYS A 169 25.16 -1.66 0.84
C LYS A 169 26.45 -1.44 0.04
N LYS A 170 26.57 -0.32 -0.66
CA LYS A 170 27.77 0.01 -1.45
C LYS A 170 29.04 0.03 -0.59
N ASN A 171 28.98 0.60 0.61
CA ASN A 171 30.12 0.60 1.52
C ASN A 171 30.50 -0.80 2.01
N ALA A 172 29.51 -1.68 2.22
CA ALA A 172 29.77 -3.07 2.59
C ALA A 172 30.45 -3.83 1.43
N ASP A 173 29.94 -3.63 0.21
CA ASP A 173 30.46 -4.26 -1.00
C ASP A 173 31.92 -3.80 -1.27
N SER A 174 32.18 -2.49 -1.22
CA SER A 174 33.56 -1.95 -1.37
C SER A 174 34.50 -2.43 -0.27
N LYS A 175 34.00 -2.62 0.96
CA LYS A 175 34.82 -3.17 2.06
C LYS A 175 35.16 -4.65 1.81
N SER A 176 34.23 -5.45 1.30
CA SER A 176 34.53 -6.84 0.93
C SER A 176 35.53 -6.94 -0.21
N GLU A 177 35.36 -6.15 -1.26
CA GLU A 177 36.29 -6.12 -2.42
C GLU A 177 37.71 -5.71 -1.98
N ALA A 178 37.83 -4.73 -1.09
CA ALA A 178 39.12 -4.30 -0.56
C ALA A 178 39.84 -5.41 0.24
N ILE A 179 39.09 -6.18 1.03
CA ILE A 179 39.64 -7.30 1.81
C ILE A 179 40.08 -8.44 0.87
N GLU A 180 39.27 -8.77 -0.13
CA GLU A 180 39.62 -9.79 -1.13
C GLU A 180 40.86 -9.40 -1.94
N THR A 181 40.90 -8.15 -2.41
CA THR A 181 42.05 -7.60 -3.16
C THR A 181 43.31 -7.61 -2.30
N ALA A 182 43.22 -7.26 -1.02
CA ALA A 182 44.35 -7.34 -0.10
C ALA A 182 44.82 -8.79 0.10
N GLY A 183 43.88 -9.74 0.22
CA GLY A 183 44.17 -11.17 0.29
C GLY A 183 44.91 -11.70 -0.94
N GLN A 184 44.44 -11.35 -2.14
CA GLN A 184 45.08 -11.74 -3.41
C GLN A 184 46.50 -11.18 -3.53
N LYS A 185 46.72 -9.91 -3.15
CA LYS A 185 48.05 -9.29 -3.16
C LYS A 185 49.04 -9.98 -2.21
N LEU A 186 48.59 -10.41 -1.04
CA LEU A 186 49.44 -11.15 -0.10
C LEU A 186 49.86 -12.52 -0.66
N MET A 187 48.96 -13.19 -1.39
CA MET A 187 49.24 -14.47 -2.04
C MET A 187 50.28 -14.30 -3.17
N GLN A 188 50.10 -13.31 -4.04
CA GLN A 188 51.05 -13.00 -5.12
C GLN A 188 52.44 -12.64 -4.57
N ALA A 189 52.52 -11.81 -3.52
CA ALA A 189 53.79 -11.45 -2.90
C ALA A 189 54.51 -12.64 -2.23
N ALA A 190 53.75 -13.65 -1.78
CA ALA A 190 54.33 -14.89 -1.25
C ALA A 190 54.86 -15.80 -2.37
N GLU A 191 54.15 -15.86 -3.50
CA GLU A 191 54.54 -16.62 -4.69
C GLU A 191 55.83 -16.06 -5.31
N GLU A 192 55.92 -14.74 -5.52
CA GLU A 192 57.14 -14.07 -6.01
C GLU A 192 58.36 -14.32 -5.11
N ARG A 193 58.16 -14.44 -3.79
CA ARG A 193 59.23 -14.79 -2.85
C ARG A 193 59.66 -16.23 -2.95
N TYR A 194 58.76 -17.15 -3.29
CA TYR A 194 59.09 -18.56 -3.44
C TYR A 194 59.88 -18.81 -4.73
N ASP A 195 59.47 -18.17 -5.83
CA ASP A 195 60.14 -18.29 -7.13
C ASP A 195 61.52 -17.63 -7.16
N GLY A 196 61.79 -16.63 -6.31
CA GLY A 196 63.11 -16.01 -6.20
C GLY A 196 64.18 -16.83 -5.45
N TRP A 197 63.82 -17.99 -4.89
CA TRP A 197 64.74 -18.86 -4.13
C TRP A 197 65.16 -20.15 -4.87
N ILE A 198 64.59 -20.42 -6.05
CA ILE A 198 64.93 -21.56 -6.94
C ILE A 198 65.85 -21.08 -8.06
#